data_AF-A0A965TQY2-F1
#
_entry.id   AF-A0A965TQY2-F1
#
_cell.length_a   1.000
_cell.length_b   1.000
_cell.length_c   1.000
_cell.angle_alpha   90.00
_cell.angle_beta   90.00
_cell.angle_gamma   90.00
#
_symmetry.space_group_name_H-M   'P 1'
#
loop_
_entity.id
_entity.type
_entity.pdbx_description
1 polymer ?
#
loop_
_entity_poly.entity_id
_entity_poly.type
_entity_poly.pdbx_seq_one_letter_code
_entity_poly.pdbx_strand_id
1 'polypeptide(L)' 'MSGKQLSDSLPVRLELKNLCVEVSETFRLEDIHLSLIPGHVHILMGENGSGKSSLIHAIAGNLKACG' A
#
# COMPACT_ATOMS: atom_id res chain seq x y z
N MET A 1 -6.34 1.43 -31.29
CA MET A 1 -5.14 2.12 -30.79
C MET A 1 -5.36 2.33 -29.29
N SER A 2 -4.59 1.64 -28.46
CA SER A 2 -4.79 1.57 -27.00
C SER A 2 -4.64 2.98 -26.40
N GLY A 3 -5.70 3.50 -25.78
CA GLY A 3 -5.67 4.79 -25.12
C GLY A 3 -4.69 4.74 -23.96
N LYS A 4 -3.63 5.55 -24.01
CA LYS A 4 -2.69 5.68 -22.90
C LYS A 4 -3.45 6.35 -21.75
N GLN A 5 -3.62 5.65 -20.64
CA GLN A 5 -4.36 6.20 -19.50
C GLN A 5 -3.51 7.31 -18.90
N LEU A 6 -4.12 8.46 -18.56
CA LEU A 6 -3.37 9.63 -18.04
C LEU A 6 -2.48 9.26 -16.84
N SER A 7 -2.88 8.23 -16.08
CA SER A 7 -2.14 7.61 -14.97
C SER A 7 -0.73 7.18 -15.34
N ASP A 8 -0.49 6.77 -16.59
CA ASP A 8 0.78 6.16 -17.03
C ASP A 8 1.89 7.21 -17.24
N SER A 9 1.58 8.49 -17.07
CA SER A 9 2.50 9.62 -17.21
C SER A 9 2.70 10.45 -15.95
N LEU A 10 1.91 10.20 -14.89
CA LEU A 10 2.03 10.92 -13.63
C LEU A 10 3.11 10.26 -12.76
N PRO A 11 3.95 11.05 -12.07
CA PRO A 11 4.94 10.48 -11.17
C PRO A 11 4.25 9.77 -10.00
N VAL A 12 4.73 8.57 -9.66
CA VAL A 12 4.34 7.87 -8.44
C VAL A 12 4.67 8.75 -7.25
N ARG A 13 3.68 9.04 -6.40
CA ARG A 13 3.85 9.88 -5.21
C ARG A 13 4.19 9.05 -3.98
N LEU A 14 3.68 7.82 -3.91
CA LEU A 14 4.00 6.87 -2.86
C LEU A 14 4.20 5.50 -3.49
N GLU A 15 5.34 4.89 -3.16
CA GLU A 15 5.72 3.57 -3.64
C GLU A 15 6.11 2.71 -2.45
N LEU A 16 5.44 1.57 -2.29
CA LEU A 16 5.80 0.50 -1.36
C LEU A 16 6.42 -0.62 -2.17
N LYS A 17 7.64 -1.03 -1.84
CA LYS A 17 8.33 -2.18 -2.44
C LYS A 17 8.66 -3.17 -1.35
N ASN A 18 8.21 -4.41 -1.51
CA ASN A 18 8.46 -5.48 -0.54
C ASN A 18 8.14 -5.04 0.90
N LEU A 19 7.04 -4.31 1.12
CA LEU A 19 6.72 -3.85 2.47
C LEU A 19 6.42 -5.08 3.34
N CYS A 20 7.16 -5.17 4.44
CA CYS A 20 6.90 -6.08 5.55
C CYS A 20 6.66 -5.24 6.81
N VAL A 21 5.63 -5.56 7.59
CA VAL A 21 5.30 -4.90 8.86
C VAL A 21 4.77 -5.91 9.84
N GLU A 22 5.38 -6.00 11.03
CA GLU A 22 4.84 -6.75 12.16
C GLU A 22 3.69 -5.97 12.80
N VAL A 23 2.50 -6.58 12.84
CA VAL A 23 1.29 -5.99 13.42
C VAL A 23 1.01 -6.60 14.79
N SER A 24 1.29 -7.89 14.96
CA SER A 24 1.26 -8.63 16.21
C SER A 24 2.25 -9.82 16.15
N GLU A 25 2.33 -10.60 17.22
CA GLU A 25 3.18 -11.81 17.27
C GLU A 25 2.79 -12.87 16.22
N THR A 26 1.54 -12.89 15.77
CA THR A 26 1.00 -13.91 14.85
C THR A 26 0.56 -13.36 13.51
N PHE A 27 0.63 -12.04 13.31
CA PHE A 27 0.19 -11.40 12.08
C PHE A 27 1.17 -10.32 11.62
N ARG A 28 1.58 -10.44 10.37
CA ARG A 28 2.39 -9.45 9.67
C ARG A 28 1.85 -9.24 8.26
N LEU A 29 1.98 -8.01 7.78
CA LEU A 29 1.86 -7.70 6.36
C LEU A 29 3.17 -8.07 5.70
N GLU A 30 3.11 -8.73 4.55
CA GLU A 30 4.31 -9.17 3.81
C GLU A 30 4.10 -9.04 2.32
N ASP A 31 5.22 -8.87 1.60
CA ASP A 31 5.27 -8.83 0.14
C ASP A 31 4.25 -7.85 -0.47
N ILE A 32 4.03 -6.71 0.21
CA ILE A 32 3.11 -5.70 -0.27
C ILE A 32 3.84 -4.76 -1.23
N HIS A 33 3.32 -4.70 -2.46
CA HIS A 33 3.73 -3.77 -3.51
C HIS A 33 2.57 -2.86 -3.86
N LEU A 34 2.79 -1.55 -3.79
CA LEU A 34 1.74 -0.56 -4.05
C LEU A 34 2.35 0.71 -4.61
N SER A 35 1.77 1.22 -5.70
CA SER A 35 2.12 2.52 -6.27
C SER A 35 0.88 3.39 -6.31
N LEU A 36 0.95 4.56 -5.68
CA LEU A 36 -0.11 5.55 -5.67
C LEU A 36 0.30 6.79 -6.45
N ILE A 37 -0.60 7.24 -7.31
CA ILE A 37 -0.44 8.45 -8.12
C ILE A 37 -1.28 9.59 -7.52
N PRO A 38 -0.83 10.85 -7.64
CA PRO A 38 -1.57 11.99 -7.08
C PRO A 38 -2.94 12.18 -7.77
N GLY A 39 -3.89 12.75 -7.03
CA GLY A 39 -5.22 13.11 -7.56
C GLY A 39 -6.20 11.96 -7.74
N HIS A 40 -5.87 10.75 -7.28
CA HIS A 40 -6.71 9.57 -7.38
C HIS A 40 -7.27 9.17 -6.00
N VAL A 41 -8.52 8.69 -6.00
CA VAL A 41 -9.15 8.07 -4.83
C VAL A 41 -9.01 6.56 -4.98
N HIS A 42 -8.35 5.92 -4.01
CA HIS A 42 -8.14 4.48 -4.00
C HIS A 42 -9.00 3.82 -2.93
N ILE A 43 -9.58 2.66 -3.24
CA ILE A 43 -10.31 1.85 -2.28
C ILE A 43 -9.47 0.62 -1.93
N LEU A 44 -9.18 0.44 -0.65
CA LEU A 44 -8.53 -0.75 -0.13
C LEU A 44 -9.60 -1.71 0.42
N MET A 45 -9.81 -2.82 -0.28
CA MET A 45 -10.81 -3.84 0.09
C MET A 45 -10.16 -5.11 0.63
N GLY A 46 -10.94 -5.93 1.33
CA GLY A 46 -10.49 -7.20 1.92
C GLY A 46 -11.30 -7.56 3.16
N GLU A 47 -11.20 -8.80 3.61
CA GLU A 47 -11.93 -9.34 4.76
C GLU A 47 -11.52 -8.67 6.08
N ASN A 48 -12.38 -8.78 7.10
CA ASN A 48 -12.03 -8.30 8.44
C ASN A 48 -10.82 -9.07 8.98
N GLY A 49 -9.83 -8.34 9.51
CA GLY A 49 -8.56 -8.92 9.96
C GLY A 49 -7.49 -9.06 8.87
N SER A 50 -7.77 -8.77 7.60
CA SER A 50 -6.78 -8.87 6.51
C SER A 50 -5.65 -7.82 6.55
N GLY A 51 -5.62 -6.95 7.56
CA GLY A 51 -4.58 -5.94 7.74
C GLY A 51 -4.76 -4.61 6.99
N LYS A 52 -5.96 -4.30 6.47
CA LYS A 52 -6.25 -3.04 5.75
C LYS A 52 -5.87 -1.78 6.54
N SER A 53 -6.39 -1.67 7.77
CA SER A 53 -6.07 -0.53 8.65
C SER A 53 -4.59 -0.50 9.05
N SER A 54 -3.99 -1.69 9.25
CA SER A 54 -2.56 -1.80 9.52
C SER A 54 -1.71 -1.30 8.36
N LEU A 55 -2.09 -1.60 7.11
CA LEU A 55 -1.40 -1.09 5.93
C LEU A 55 -1.50 0.44 5.84
N ILE A 56 -2.67 1.01 6.14
CA ILE A 56 -2.85 2.48 6.21
C ILE A 56 -1.96 3.07 7.32
N HIS A 57 -1.88 2.44 8.49
CA HIS A 57 -1.01 2.89 9.57
C HIS A 57 0.49 2.78 9.22
N ALA A 58 0.89 1.73 8.50
CA ALA A 58 2.25 1.60 7.99
C ALA A 58 2.59 2.72 6.99
N ILE A 59 1.69 3.00 6.03
CA ILE A 59 1.82 4.10 5.06
C ILE A 59 1.94 5.46 5.78
N ALA A 60 1.18 5.65 6.86
CA ALA A 60 1.22 6.87 7.66
C ALA A 60 2.49 7.01 8.53
N GLY A 61 3.34 5.96 8.60
CA GLY A 61 4.54 5.94 9.43
C GLY A 61 4.29 5.58 10.89
N ASN A 62 3.12 5.02 11.22
CA ASN A 62 2.73 4.66 12.59
C ASN A 62 3.16 3.24 13.00
N LEU A 63 3.57 2.41 12.03
CA LEU A 63 4.10 1.07 12.27
C LEU A 63 5.52 0.96 11.72
N LYS A 64 6.36 0.18 12.39
CA LYS A 64 7.73 -0.08 11.94
C LYS A 64 7.71 -1.18 10.88
N ALA A 65 8.46 -0.96 9.80
CA ALA A 65 8.75 -2.03 8.87
C ALA A 65 9.57 -3.13 9.56
N CYS A 66 9.48 -4.35 9.04
CA CYS A 66 10.37 -5.44 9.42
C CYS A 66 11.83 -5.01 9.19
N GLY A 67 12.73 -5.54 10.01
CA GLY A 67 14.18 -5.35 9.86
C GLY A 67 14.75 -6.00 8.62
#